data_AF-A0A074XM86-F1
#
_entry.id   AF-A0A074XM86-F1
#
_cell.length_a   1.000
_cell.length_b   1.000
_cell.length_c   1.000
_cell.angle_alpha   90.00
_cell.angle_beta   90.00
_cell.angle_gamma   90.00
#
_symmetry.space_group_name_H-M   'P 1'
#
loop_
_entity.id
_entity.type
_entity.pdbx_description
1 polymer ?
#
loop_
_entity_poly.entity_id
_entity_poly.type
_entity_poly.pdbx_seq_one_letter_code
_entity_poly.pdbx_strand_id
1 'polypeptide(L)'
;MQAFRRSAAQTARAVSRQQTKRYAHHEAPAAGSIKYPEEEKLGKGFFMTISLIPIGYLMYQFTGPGNYEHKYFTRVINSYDHYRKDAAHINALHTDALEQAAADRNLFANTQRTQNVQLKFPEILNTGAPHNVPAGHYADMSQVIAKYEKESYEANAKKLQQIKDNAVPSEHPFKGNLPTGVQTVLM
;
A
#
# COMPACT_ATOMS: atom_id res chain seq x y z
N MET A 1 -12.64 14.21 -22.87
CA MET A 1 -13.71 14.00 -21.85
C MET A 1 -14.79 13.09 -22.45
N GLN A 2 -14.62 11.76 -22.37
CA GLN A 2 -15.62 10.79 -22.80
C GLN A 2 -15.63 9.61 -21.83
N ALA A 3 -16.84 9.09 -21.58
CA ALA A 3 -17.29 8.58 -20.31
C ALA A 3 -16.86 7.14 -19.99
N PHE A 4 -16.47 6.92 -18.73
CA PHE A 4 -16.54 5.63 -18.05
C PHE A 4 -18.02 5.30 -17.84
N ARG A 5 -18.54 4.33 -18.59
CA ARG A 5 -19.84 3.70 -18.34
C ARG A 5 -19.67 2.20 -18.52
N ARG A 6 -20.40 1.44 -17.68
CA ARG A 6 -20.43 -0.04 -17.50
C ARG A 6 -19.62 -0.45 -16.26
N SER A 7 -20.11 -1.23 -15.31
CA SER A 7 -21.37 -1.96 -15.16
C SER A 7 -21.45 -2.38 -13.70
N ALA A 8 -22.44 -1.91 -12.95
CA ALA A 8 -22.80 -2.42 -11.64
C ALA A 8 -24.32 -2.53 -11.58
N ALA A 9 -24.80 -3.60 -10.94
CA ALA A 9 -26.20 -3.91 -10.66
C ALA A 9 -27.02 -4.52 -11.81
N GLN A 10 -26.76 -5.80 -12.13
CA GLN A 10 -27.78 -6.72 -12.63
C GLN A 10 -27.63 -8.10 -11.97
N THR A 11 -27.88 -8.18 -10.67
CA THR A 11 -28.11 -9.47 -9.98
C THR A 11 -29.23 -9.32 -8.95
N ALA A 12 -30.39 -8.88 -9.41
CA ALA A 12 -31.62 -8.97 -8.65
C ALA A 12 -32.76 -9.33 -9.60
N ARG A 13 -32.99 -10.63 -9.80
CA ARG A 13 -34.27 -11.28 -10.14
C ARG A 13 -34.04 -12.70 -10.65
N ALA A 14 -33.96 -13.65 -9.73
CA ALA A 14 -34.35 -15.03 -9.98
C ALA A 14 -34.68 -15.72 -8.64
N VAL A 15 -35.67 -15.19 -7.92
CA VAL A 15 -36.38 -15.99 -6.92
C VAL A 15 -37.21 -16.98 -7.72
N SER A 16 -36.64 -18.16 -7.99
CA SER A 16 -37.40 -19.28 -8.54
C SER A 16 -38.53 -19.59 -7.55
N ARG A 17 -39.77 -19.42 -7.98
CA ARG A 17 -40.96 -19.86 -7.24
C ARG A 17 -40.83 -21.37 -7.03
N GLN A 18 -40.37 -21.77 -5.84
CA GLN A 18 -40.47 -23.17 -5.42
C GLN A 18 -41.94 -23.50 -5.27
N GLN A 19 -42.43 -24.30 -6.21
CA GLN A 19 -43.75 -24.88 -6.18
C GLN A 19 -43.85 -25.77 -4.93
N THR A 20 -44.75 -25.42 -4.02
CA THR A 20 -45.06 -26.22 -2.83
C THR A 20 -45.57 -27.58 -3.27
N LYS A 21 -44.78 -28.63 -3.02
CA LYS A 21 -45.29 -30.01 -3.10
C LYS A 21 -46.41 -30.13 -2.07
N ARG A 22 -47.65 -30.20 -2.54
CA ARG A 22 -48.79 -30.61 -1.72
C ARG A 22 -48.58 -32.08 -1.39
N TYR A 23 -48.38 -32.40 -0.12
CA TYR A 23 -48.55 -33.76 0.38
C TYR A 23 -50.04 -34.08 0.23
N ALA A 24 -50.38 -34.91 -0.74
CA ALA A 24 -51.68 -35.54 -0.82
C ALA A 24 -51.78 -36.53 0.34
N HIS A 25 -52.30 -36.08 1.48
CA HIS A 25 -52.93 -36.98 2.44
C HIS A 25 -54.37 -37.16 1.98
N HIS A 26 -54.77 -38.42 1.81
CA HIS A 26 -56.13 -39.00 1.89
C HIS A 26 -56.20 -40.24 0.97
N GLU A 27 -55.58 -41.34 1.40
CA GLU A 27 -56.11 -42.66 1.06
C GLU A 27 -57.41 -42.82 1.87
N ALA A 28 -58.54 -42.79 1.18
CA ALA A 28 -59.79 -43.27 1.74
C ALA A 28 -59.69 -44.80 1.91
N PRO A 29 -60.24 -45.37 2.99
CA PRO A 29 -59.99 -46.75 3.37
C PRO A 29 -60.71 -47.71 2.42
N ALA A 30 -59.95 -48.55 1.72
CA ALA A 30 -60.49 -49.78 1.17
C ALA A 30 -60.86 -50.70 2.35
N ALA A 31 -62.09 -51.20 2.32
CA ALA A 31 -62.69 -52.05 3.33
C ALA A 31 -61.77 -53.20 3.77
N GLY A 32 -61.56 -53.35 5.09
CA GLY A 32 -61.14 -54.64 5.66
C GLY A 32 -59.84 -54.71 6.47
N SER A 33 -59.24 -53.61 6.95
CA SER A 33 -58.16 -53.75 7.95
C SER A 33 -58.25 -52.72 9.07
N ILE A 34 -58.62 -53.20 10.27
CA ILE A 34 -58.44 -52.46 11.51
C ILE A 34 -56.93 -52.53 11.81
N LYS A 35 -56.19 -51.50 11.43
CA LYS A 35 -54.82 -51.29 11.92
C LYS A 35 -54.91 -50.62 13.29
N TYR A 36 -54.44 -51.31 14.32
CA TYR A 36 -54.19 -50.72 15.63
C TYR A 36 -53.19 -49.55 15.48
N PRO A 37 -53.25 -48.51 16.35
CA PRO A 37 -52.34 -47.39 16.23
C PRO A 37 -50.91 -47.90 16.44
N GLU A 38 -50.17 -48.05 15.34
CA GLU A 38 -48.73 -48.27 15.38
C GLU A 38 -48.14 -47.03 16.07
N GLU A 39 -47.47 -47.23 17.20
CA GLU A 39 -46.90 -46.18 18.03
C GLU A 39 -46.17 -45.14 17.18
N GLU A 40 -46.69 -43.91 17.10
CA GLU A 40 -46.10 -42.86 16.28
C GLU A 40 -44.69 -42.56 16.82
N LYS A 41 -43.68 -43.07 16.10
CA LYS A 41 -42.28 -42.84 16.45
C LYS A 41 -42.01 -41.34 16.36
N LEU A 42 -41.53 -40.78 17.47
CA LEU A 42 -41.12 -39.39 17.58
C LEU A 42 -40.28 -38.99 16.36
N GLY A 43 -40.74 -37.96 15.64
CA GLY A 43 -40.12 -37.54 14.40
C GLY A 43 -38.66 -37.12 14.58
N LYS A 44 -37.86 -37.21 13.51
CA LYS A 44 -36.43 -36.85 13.54
C LYS A 44 -36.16 -35.44 14.08
N GLY A 45 -37.10 -34.50 13.88
CA GLY A 45 -37.02 -33.14 14.42
C GLY A 45 -37.00 -33.08 15.95
N PHE A 46 -37.68 -34.01 16.64
CA PHE A 46 -37.69 -34.10 18.11
C PHE A 46 -36.32 -34.49 18.67
N PHE A 47 -35.64 -35.44 18.03
CA PHE A 47 -34.28 -35.80 18.42
C PHE A 47 -33.28 -34.68 18.12
N MET A 48 -33.47 -33.92 17.03
CA MET A 48 -32.64 -32.75 16.71
C MET A 48 -32.78 -31.65 17.77
N THR A 49 -33.99 -31.35 18.23
CA THR A 49 -34.21 -30.31 19.25
C THR A 49 -33.66 -30.75 20.61
N ILE A 50 -33.84 -32.01 21.01
CA ILE A 50 -33.23 -32.56 22.23
C ILE A 50 -31.71 -32.53 22.14
N SER A 51 -31.13 -32.83 20.97
CA SER A 51 -29.68 -32.79 20.76
C SER A 51 -29.12 -31.36 20.77
N LEU A 52 -29.91 -30.36 20.39
CA LEU A 52 -29.49 -28.96 20.37
C LEU A 52 -29.23 -28.41 21.79
N ILE A 53 -29.96 -28.88 22.79
CA ILE A 53 -29.84 -28.44 24.19
C ILE A 53 -28.44 -28.74 24.77
N PRO A 54 -27.94 -30.00 24.78
CA PRO A 54 -26.59 -30.29 25.27
C PRO A 54 -25.49 -29.68 24.37
N ILE A 55 -25.71 -29.60 23.05
CA ILE A 55 -24.75 -28.94 22.14
C ILE A 55 -24.62 -27.45 22.49
N GLY A 56 -25.74 -26.75 22.69
CA GLY A 56 -25.77 -25.36 23.11
C GLY A 56 -25.13 -25.15 24.48
N TYR A 57 -25.35 -26.06 25.42
CA TYR A 57 -24.71 -26.03 26.74
C TYR A 57 -23.19 -26.20 26.67
N LEU A 58 -22.71 -27.16 25.89
CA LEU A 58 -21.28 -27.36 25.66
C LEU A 58 -20.67 -26.12 25.00
N MET A 59 -21.31 -25.59 23.96
CA MET A 59 -20.85 -24.38 23.28
C MET A 59 -20.83 -23.17 24.20
N TYR A 60 -21.80 -23.04 25.11
CA TYR A 60 -21.82 -22.01 26.16
C TYR A 60 -20.70 -22.19 27.18
N GLN A 61 -20.37 -23.42 27.61
CA GLN A 61 -19.22 -23.69 28.47
C GLN A 61 -17.89 -23.26 27.82
N PHE A 62 -17.69 -23.64 26.56
CA PHE A 62 -16.46 -23.25 25.82
C PHE A 62 -16.42 -21.74 25.49
N THR A 63 -17.57 -21.11 25.22
CA THR A 63 -17.67 -19.71 24.73
C THR A 63 -18.04 -18.70 25.82
N GLY A 64 -18.43 -19.14 27.01
CA GLY A 64 -19.06 -18.30 28.05
C GLY A 64 -18.24 -17.08 28.50
N PRO A 65 -18.87 -16.05 29.07
CA PRO A 65 -18.20 -14.81 29.44
C PRO A 65 -17.18 -15.04 30.57
N GLY A 66 -15.92 -14.65 30.34
CA GLY A 66 -14.79 -14.80 31.26
C GLY A 66 -13.47 -14.41 30.59
N ASN A 67 -12.33 -14.52 31.29
CA ASN A 67 -11.02 -14.09 30.80
C ASN A 67 -10.68 -14.73 29.44
N TYR A 68 -10.67 -13.92 28.38
CA TYR A 68 -10.58 -14.34 26.98
C TYR A 68 -9.22 -14.93 26.59
N GLU A 69 -8.20 -14.71 27.42
CA GLU A 69 -6.80 -15.02 27.14
C GLU A 69 -6.48 -16.51 27.16
N HIS A 70 -7.27 -17.33 27.88
CA HIS A 70 -7.01 -18.76 28.05
C HIS A 70 -7.94 -19.68 27.24
N LYS A 71 -8.79 -19.13 26.37
CA LYS A 71 -9.76 -19.92 25.59
C LYS A 71 -9.15 -20.44 24.29
N TYR A 72 -9.36 -21.73 24.02
CA TYR A 72 -8.84 -22.41 22.82
C TYR A 72 -9.24 -21.69 21.52
N PHE A 73 -10.52 -21.32 21.38
CA PHE A 73 -11.00 -20.62 20.18
C PHE A 73 -10.38 -19.23 20.01
N THR A 74 -10.23 -18.46 21.09
CA THR A 74 -9.56 -17.16 21.04
C THR A 74 -8.09 -17.30 20.65
N ARG A 75 -7.39 -18.32 21.15
CA ARG A 75 -6.00 -18.60 20.77
C ARG A 75 -5.87 -18.93 19.27
N VAL A 76 -6.79 -19.73 18.73
CA VAL A 76 -6.82 -20.03 17.29
C VAL A 76 -7.10 -18.76 16.48
N ILE A 77 -8.08 -17.94 16.89
CA ILE A 77 -8.37 -16.67 16.22
C ILE A 77 -7.16 -15.73 16.27
N ASN A 78 -6.53 -15.57 17.43
CA ASN A 78 -5.34 -14.73 17.61
C ASN A 78 -4.14 -15.23 16.79
N SER A 79 -4.06 -16.53 16.48
CA SER A 79 -3.01 -17.05 15.60
C SER A 79 -3.10 -16.49 14.17
N TYR A 80 -4.30 -16.09 13.73
CA TYR A 80 -4.52 -15.47 12.42
C TYR A 80 -4.40 -13.94 12.43
N ASP A 81 -4.27 -13.30 13.58
CA ASP A 81 -4.13 -11.84 13.66
C ASP A 81 -2.85 -11.33 12.97
N HIS A 82 -1.83 -12.18 12.84
CA HIS A 82 -0.62 -11.85 12.07
C HIS A 82 -0.94 -11.44 10.63
N TYR A 83 -1.83 -12.17 9.94
CA TYR A 83 -2.24 -11.83 8.58
C TYR A 83 -2.94 -10.47 8.51
N ARG A 84 -3.71 -10.12 9.53
CA ARG A 84 -4.39 -8.81 9.60
C ARG A 84 -3.38 -7.69 9.79
N LYS A 85 -2.36 -7.91 10.64
CA LYS A 85 -1.28 -6.95 10.88
C LYS A 85 -0.42 -6.77 9.63
N ASP A 86 -0.08 -7.85 8.94
CA ASP A 86 0.71 -7.79 7.71
C ASP A 86 -0.05 -7.06 6.60
N ALA A 87 -1.33 -7.36 6.41
CA ALA A 87 -2.17 -6.66 5.45
C ALA A 87 -2.31 -5.17 5.81
N ALA A 88 -2.49 -4.84 7.10
CA ALA A 88 -2.53 -3.45 7.56
C ALA A 88 -1.19 -2.72 7.33
N HIS A 89 -0.07 -3.38 7.57
CA HIS A 89 1.27 -2.84 7.32
C HIS A 89 1.51 -2.57 5.83
N ILE A 90 1.15 -3.51 4.95
CA ILE A 90 1.25 -3.32 3.49
C ILE A 90 0.38 -2.15 3.04
N ASN A 91 -0.84 -2.04 3.56
CA ASN A 91 -1.73 -0.92 3.25
C ASN A 91 -1.15 0.43 3.72
N ALA A 92 -0.54 0.47 4.91
CA ALA A 92 0.13 1.66 5.42
C ALA A 92 1.31 2.07 4.53
N LEU A 93 2.15 1.10 4.12
CA LEU A 93 3.26 1.36 3.21
C LEU A 93 2.77 1.93 1.85
N HIS A 94 1.65 1.42 1.33
CA HIS A 94 1.03 1.95 0.12
C HIS A 94 0.51 3.37 0.28
N THR A 95 -0.09 3.71 1.44
CA THR A 95 -0.56 5.07 1.69
C THR A 95 0.60 6.05 1.82
N ASP A 96 1.67 5.66 2.51
CA ASP A 96 2.86 6.49 2.69
C ASP A 96 3.55 6.74 1.33
N ALA A 97 3.68 5.70 0.50
CA ALA A 97 4.25 5.83 -0.83
C ALA A 97 3.39 6.74 -1.74
N LEU A 98 2.06 6.67 -1.61
CA LEU A 98 1.15 7.54 -2.36
C LEU A 98 1.26 9.00 -1.90
N GLU A 99 1.39 9.24 -0.60
CA GLU A 99 1.58 10.58 -0.04
C GLU A 99 2.89 11.20 -0.53
N GLN A 100 3.99 10.43 -0.49
CA GLN A 100 5.27 10.87 -1.02
C GLN A 100 5.20 11.16 -2.52
N ALA A 101 4.58 10.28 -3.31
CA ALA A 101 4.41 10.50 -4.74
C ALA A 101 3.54 11.74 -5.06
N ALA A 102 2.54 12.03 -4.22
CA ALA A 102 1.72 13.22 -4.34
C ALA A 102 2.52 14.49 -4.01
N ALA A 103 3.35 14.45 -2.95
CA ALA A 103 4.24 15.55 -2.60
C ALA A 103 5.26 15.83 -3.71
N ASP A 104 5.89 14.80 -4.27
CA ASP A 104 6.84 14.91 -5.38
C ASP A 104 6.17 15.46 -6.63
N ARG A 105 4.96 14.98 -6.96
CA ARG A 105 4.17 15.51 -8.07
C ARG A 105 3.88 17.00 -7.89
N ASN A 106 3.52 17.41 -6.67
CA ASN A 106 3.26 18.82 -6.37
C ASN A 106 4.53 19.67 -6.53
N LEU A 107 5.69 19.15 -6.10
CA LEU A 107 6.99 19.79 -6.31
C LEU A 107 7.28 19.97 -7.81
N PHE A 108 7.13 18.91 -8.62
CA PHE A 108 7.41 18.97 -10.05
C PHE A 108 6.41 19.80 -10.84
N ALA A 109 5.15 19.87 -10.40
CA ALA A 109 4.12 20.68 -11.04
C ALA A 109 4.34 22.19 -10.81
N ASN A 110 4.84 22.58 -9.63
CA ASN A 110 5.00 23.99 -9.27
C ASN A 110 6.43 24.52 -9.49
N THR A 111 7.43 23.65 -9.59
CA THR A 111 8.81 24.10 -9.83
C THR A 111 9.00 24.52 -11.29
N GLN A 112 9.64 25.66 -11.51
CA GLN A 112 10.01 26.06 -12.87
C GLN A 112 11.08 25.11 -13.39
N ARG A 113 10.83 24.43 -14.51
CA ARG A 113 11.82 23.56 -15.14
C ARG A 113 13.03 24.40 -15.54
N THR A 114 14.20 24.05 -15.02
CA THR A 114 15.46 24.66 -15.44
C THR A 114 15.67 24.37 -16.93
N GLN A 115 15.60 25.41 -17.77
CA GLN A 115 15.81 25.25 -19.22
C GLN A 115 17.27 24.92 -19.57
N ASN A 116 18.18 25.22 -18.64
CA ASN A 116 19.62 25.09 -18.84
C ASN A 116 20.13 23.97 -17.92
N VAL A 117 20.74 22.94 -18.53
CA VAL A 117 21.45 21.89 -17.79
C VAL A 117 22.92 22.29 -17.69
N GLN A 118 23.45 22.37 -16.47
CA GLN A 118 24.86 22.66 -16.28
C GLN A 118 25.69 21.41 -16.58
N LEU A 119 26.47 21.46 -17.65
CA LEU A 119 27.40 20.39 -18.03
C LEU A 119 28.66 20.49 -17.15
N LYS A 120 29.16 19.34 -16.67
CA LYS A 120 30.46 19.26 -15.97
C LYS A 120 31.63 19.69 -16.86
N PHE A 121 31.54 19.37 -18.15
CA PHE A 121 32.56 19.67 -19.14
C PHE A 121 31.92 20.41 -20.32
N PRO A 122 32.08 21.74 -20.43
CA PRO A 122 31.50 22.50 -21.54
C PRO A 122 32.18 22.19 -22.89
N GLU A 123 33.38 21.61 -22.88
CA GLU A 123 34.14 21.21 -24.06
C GLU A 123 33.46 20.12 -24.90
N ILE A 124 32.50 19.38 -24.33
CA ILE A 124 31.72 18.38 -25.07
C ILE A 124 30.88 19.00 -26.20
N LEU A 125 30.56 20.28 -26.09
CA LEU A 125 29.88 21.03 -27.16
C LEU A 125 30.77 21.17 -28.41
N ASN A 126 32.07 20.92 -28.25
CA ASN A 126 33.08 21.03 -29.29
C ASN A 126 33.83 19.72 -29.56
N THR A 127 33.35 18.60 -29.05
CA THR A 127 33.95 17.28 -29.36
C THR A 127 33.43 16.78 -30.70
N GLY A 128 34.34 16.46 -31.62
CA GLY A 128 34.02 15.95 -32.96
C GLY A 128 35.03 14.91 -33.44
N ALA A 129 34.85 14.41 -34.66
CA ALA A 129 35.80 13.49 -35.26
C ALA A 129 37.20 14.13 -35.39
N PRO A 130 38.29 13.40 -35.14
CA PRO A 130 39.64 13.99 -35.18
C PRO A 130 40.09 14.36 -36.59
N HIS A 131 39.45 13.82 -37.64
CA HIS A 131 39.86 13.97 -39.04
C HIS A 131 38.65 14.37 -39.90
N ASN A 132 38.93 15.09 -40.99
CA ASN A 132 37.94 15.47 -42.01
C ASN A 132 36.79 16.35 -41.50
N VAL A 133 37.12 17.34 -40.66
CA VAL A 133 36.16 18.32 -40.15
C VAL A 133 36.22 19.60 -40.99
N PRO A 134 35.12 20.03 -41.63
CA PRO A 134 35.11 21.28 -42.37
C PRO A 134 35.31 22.47 -41.43
N ALA A 135 35.96 23.53 -41.91
CA ALA A 135 36.15 24.76 -41.13
C ALA A 135 34.79 25.34 -40.71
N GLY A 136 34.66 25.73 -39.43
CA GLY A 136 33.41 26.25 -38.87
C GLY A 136 32.43 25.19 -38.35
N HIS A 137 32.80 23.91 -38.29
CA HIS A 137 31.98 22.84 -37.69
C HIS A 137 31.78 23.02 -36.16
N TYR A 138 32.76 23.63 -35.52
CA TYR A 138 32.84 23.86 -34.08
C TYR A 138 32.14 25.16 -33.70
N ALA A 139 31.36 25.14 -32.62
CA ALA A 139 30.62 26.30 -32.15
C ALA A 139 31.55 27.31 -31.43
N ASP A 140 31.27 28.61 -31.53
CA ASP A 140 32.00 29.62 -30.77
C ASP A 140 31.72 29.47 -29.26
N MET A 141 32.77 29.21 -28.49
CA MET A 141 32.72 29.01 -27.04
C MET A 141 33.04 30.29 -26.24
N SER A 142 33.29 31.43 -26.89
CA SER A 142 33.71 32.69 -26.26
C SER A 142 32.84 33.09 -25.05
N GLN A 143 31.52 33.01 -25.20
CA GLN A 143 30.57 33.35 -24.14
C GLN A 143 30.59 32.36 -22.97
N VAL A 144 30.78 31.07 -23.25
CA VAL A 144 30.85 30.02 -22.25
C VAL A 144 32.13 30.17 -21.43
N ILE A 145 33.25 30.44 -22.10
CA ILE A 145 34.54 30.73 -21.47
C ILE A 145 34.40 31.95 -20.56
N ALA A 146 33.87 33.06 -21.06
CA ALA A 146 33.70 34.29 -20.28
C ALA A 146 32.82 34.09 -19.02
N LYS A 147 31.76 33.27 -19.12
CA LYS A 147 30.92 32.91 -17.96
C LYS A 147 31.72 32.15 -16.90
N TYR A 148 32.44 31.10 -17.29
CA TYR A 148 33.19 30.28 -16.34
C TYR A 148 34.42 30.98 -15.77
N GLU A 149 35.08 31.85 -16.55
CA GLU A 149 36.13 32.73 -16.04
C GLU A 149 35.59 33.64 -14.95
N LYS A 150 34.45 34.29 -15.19
CA LYS A 150 33.79 35.14 -14.19
C LYS A 150 33.45 34.36 -12.91
N GLU A 151 32.84 33.18 -13.03
CA GLU A 151 32.52 32.32 -11.88
C GLU A 151 33.77 31.90 -11.10
N SER A 152 34.88 31.59 -11.81
CA SER A 152 36.17 31.24 -11.19
C SER A 152 36.76 32.42 -10.42
N TYR A 153 36.75 33.62 -11.00
CA TYR A 153 37.23 34.84 -10.33
C TYR A 153 36.39 35.17 -9.09
N GLU A 154 35.07 35.06 -9.17
CA GLU A 154 34.17 35.27 -8.02
C GLU A 154 34.40 34.24 -6.92
N ALA A 155 34.57 32.96 -7.28
CA ALA A 155 34.86 31.89 -6.32
C ALA A 155 36.22 32.11 -5.63
N ASN A 156 37.25 32.52 -6.39
CA ASN A 156 38.56 32.83 -5.84
C ASN A 156 38.53 34.08 -4.95
N ALA A 157 37.76 35.11 -5.32
CA ALA A 157 37.58 36.29 -4.48
C ALA A 157 36.88 35.94 -3.15
N LYS A 158 35.84 35.10 -3.19
CA LYS A 158 35.17 34.59 -1.97
C LYS A 158 36.12 33.78 -1.09
N LYS A 159 36.91 32.87 -1.69
CA LYS A 159 37.94 32.12 -0.96
C LYS A 159 38.97 33.06 -0.33
N LEU A 160 39.42 34.09 -1.04
CA LEU A 160 40.37 35.07 -0.52
C LEU A 160 39.76 35.88 0.64
N GLN A 161 38.50 36.27 0.55
CA GLN A 161 37.78 36.91 1.66
C GLN A 161 37.66 35.98 2.87
N GLN A 162 37.27 34.72 2.67
CA GLN A 162 37.22 33.72 3.74
C GLN A 162 38.58 33.52 4.42
N ILE A 163 39.68 33.53 3.66
CA ILE A 163 41.04 33.46 4.22
C ILE A 163 41.35 34.72 5.03
N LYS A 164 41.02 35.92 4.52
CA LYS A 164 41.23 37.18 5.25
C LYS A 164 40.44 37.24 6.56
N ASP A 165 39.21 36.73 6.53
CA ASP A 165 38.30 36.70 7.67
C ASP A 165 38.57 35.50 8.61
N ASN A 166 39.57 34.66 8.31
CA ASN A 166 39.87 33.37 8.96
C ASN A 166 38.61 32.50 9.12
N ALA A 167 37.68 32.57 8.17
CA ALA A 167 36.38 31.91 8.18
C ALA A 167 36.35 30.72 7.21
N VAL A 168 37.47 30.05 7.01
CA VAL A 168 37.59 28.92 6.07
C VAL A 168 36.77 27.74 6.60
N PRO A 169 35.75 27.24 5.89
CA PRO A 169 34.84 26.22 6.40
C PRO A 169 35.50 24.91 6.84
N SER A 170 36.68 24.58 6.31
CA SER A 170 37.44 23.38 6.66
C SER A 170 38.18 23.48 8.00
N GLU A 171 38.45 24.70 8.48
CA GLU A 171 39.22 24.94 9.71
C GLU A 171 38.32 25.02 10.94
N HIS A 172 37.04 25.34 10.74
CA HIS A 172 36.06 25.44 11.82
C HIS A 172 35.36 24.11 12.06
N PRO A 173 35.07 23.74 13.32
CA PRO A 173 34.27 22.56 13.62
C PRO A 173 32.89 22.69 12.97
N PHE A 174 32.38 21.59 12.41
CA PHE A 174 31.07 21.55 11.76
C PHE A 174 29.96 21.99 12.73
N LYS A 175 29.31 23.12 12.45
CA LYS A 175 28.22 23.70 13.27
C LYS A 175 26.83 23.25 12.78
N GLY A 176 26.65 21.97 12.52
CA GLY A 176 25.35 21.40 12.13
C GLY A 176 24.94 20.28 13.07
N ASN A 177 23.63 20.10 13.27
CA ASN A 177 23.12 18.90 13.92
C ASN A 177 23.46 17.71 13.02
N LEU A 178 24.30 16.81 13.52
CA LEU A 178 24.50 15.52 12.88
C LEU A 178 23.12 14.85 12.75
N PRO A 179 22.79 14.25 11.59
CA PRO A 179 21.57 13.47 11.48
C PRO A 179 21.57 12.42 12.59
N THR A 180 20.52 12.42 13.41
CA THR A 180 20.33 11.50 14.55
C THR A 180 20.51 10.06 14.07
N GLY A 181 21.70 9.48 14.30
CA GLY A 181 22.07 8.17 13.78
C GLY A 181 23.55 7.95 13.48
N VAL A 182 24.39 8.99 13.39
CA VAL A 182 25.84 8.83 13.16
C VAL A 182 26.62 9.35 14.37
N GLN A 183 26.57 8.62 15.49
CA GLN A 183 27.60 8.73 16.52
C GLN A 183 28.66 7.67 16.25
N THR A 184 29.92 8.04 16.55
CA THR A 184 31.11 7.17 16.65
C THR A 184 31.67 6.56 15.36
N VAL A 185 32.44 7.34 14.60
CA VAL A 185 33.79 6.93 14.15
C VAL A 185 34.60 8.21 14.02
N LEU A 186 35.50 8.46 14.98
CA LEU A 186 36.69 9.33 14.95
C LEU A 186 36.96 9.79 16.40
N MET A 187 37.41 8.83 17.21
CA MET A 187 38.51 9.04 18.15
C MET A 187 39.76 8.46 17.51
#